data_AF-A0A850WXW2-F1
#
_entry.id   AF-A0A850WXW2-F1
#
_cell.length_a   1.000
_cell.length_b   1.000
_cell.length_c   1.000
_cell.angle_alpha   90.00
_cell.angle_beta   90.00
_cell.angle_gamma   90.00
#
_symmetry.space_group_name_H-M   'P 1'
#
loop_
_entity.id
_entity.type
_entity.pdbx_description
1 polymer ?
#
loop_
_entity_poly.entity_id
_entity_poly.type
_entity_poly.pdbx_seq_one_letter_code
_entity_poly.pdbx_strand_id
1 'polypeptide(L)'
;MGAGWVLWGAAALLLLLHVLMALSPAVNFALRMGFYYLLIFVSSALTAPVCILVNGGRTVKNMRIIKAVVKTFKYFFGLRFEVKGLENFDVEGPAIIVSNHQSILDMMGLMEVLPDDCVQVGKKELMYAGTVGLIIYLGGVIFINRKSTSSAKMVMAEVAKTMATDNVKVWVYPEGTRNCTGDLHPFKKGAFHLAVQAQVTAL
;
A
#
# COMPACT_ATOMS: atom_id res chain seq x y z
N MET A 1 -35.94 25.45 -22.10
CA MET A 1 -35.22 24.73 -23.19
C MET A 1 -33.75 25.09 -23.08
N GLY A 2 -32.87 24.21 -22.59
CA GLY A 2 -31.46 24.60 -22.38
C GLY A 2 -30.48 23.51 -21.92
N ALA A 3 -30.94 22.35 -21.43
CA ALA A 3 -30.04 21.32 -20.89
C ALA A 3 -29.67 20.19 -21.88
N GLY A 4 -30.38 20.07 -23.02
CA GLY A 4 -30.20 18.96 -23.96
C GLY A 4 -28.80 18.91 -24.59
N TRP A 5 -28.27 20.05 -25.01
CA TRP A 5 -26.94 20.15 -25.64
C TRP A 5 -25.80 19.79 -24.67
N VAL A 6 -25.97 20.06 -23.38
CA VAL A 6 -25.01 19.66 -22.33
C VAL A 6 -25.00 18.15 -22.17
N LEU A 7 -26.18 17.52 -22.16
CA LEU A 7 -26.30 16.06 -22.06
C LEU A 7 -25.75 15.35 -23.30
N TRP A 8 -26.05 15.84 -24.51
CA TRP A 8 -25.52 15.29 -25.75
C TRP A 8 -24.01 15.53 -25.90
N GLY A 9 -23.51 16.70 -25.49
CA GLY A 9 -22.08 17.00 -25.44
C GLY A 9 -21.33 16.10 -24.47
N ALA A 10 -21.87 15.87 -23.28
CA ALA A 10 -21.31 14.93 -22.31
C ALA A 10 -21.30 13.49 -22.83
N ALA A 11 -22.40 13.04 -23.46
CA ALA A 11 -22.49 11.70 -24.05
C ALA A 11 -21.48 11.51 -25.20
N ALA A 12 -21.34 12.49 -26.09
CA ALA A 12 -20.35 12.46 -27.17
C ALA A 12 -18.91 12.44 -26.64
N LEU A 13 -18.62 13.20 -25.58
CA LEU A 13 -17.31 13.18 -24.91
C LEU A 13 -17.02 11.83 -24.27
N LEU A 14 -17.99 11.22 -23.58
CA LEU A 14 -17.85 9.90 -22.97
C LEU A 14 -17.63 8.81 -24.03
N LEU A 15 -18.35 8.88 -25.15
CA LEU A 15 -18.17 7.95 -26.28
C LEU A 15 -16.79 8.12 -26.93
N LEU A 16 -16.36 9.36 -27.17
CA LEU A 16 -15.04 9.67 -27.71
C LEU A 16 -13.93 9.16 -26.78
N LEU A 17 -14.05 9.39 -25.47
CA LEU A 17 -13.12 8.84 -24.47
C LEU A 17 -13.11 7.31 -24.50
N HIS A 18 -14.27 6.67 -24.62
CA HIS A 18 -14.36 5.20 -24.72
C HIS A 18 -13.67 4.66 -25.97
N VAL A 19 -13.87 5.31 -27.12
CA VAL A 19 -13.21 4.98 -28.39
C VAL A 19 -11.70 5.21 -28.29
N LEU A 20 -11.24 6.34 -27.73
CA LEU A 20 -9.81 6.62 -27.54
C LEU A 20 -9.14 5.60 -26.60
N MET A 21 -9.83 5.19 -25.53
CA MET A 21 -9.37 4.11 -24.63
C MET A 21 -9.32 2.75 -25.31
N ALA A 22 -10.19 2.49 -26.29
CA ALA A 22 -10.20 1.26 -27.08
C ALA A 22 -9.11 1.26 -28.16
N LEU A 23 -8.76 2.42 -28.72
CA LEU A 23 -7.78 2.56 -29.81
C LEU A 23 -6.33 2.63 -29.34
N SER A 24 -6.06 3.10 -28.11
CA SER A 24 -4.68 3.22 -27.60
C SER A 24 -4.51 2.58 -26.22
N PRO A 25 -3.80 1.44 -26.13
CA PRO A 25 -3.44 0.81 -24.86
C PRO A 25 -2.68 1.75 -23.92
N ALA A 26 -1.82 2.63 -24.47
CA ALA A 26 -1.06 3.59 -23.69
C ALA A 26 -1.95 4.67 -23.06
N VAL A 27 -2.93 5.20 -23.80
CA VAL A 27 -3.90 6.17 -23.27
C VAL A 27 -4.78 5.52 -22.21
N ASN A 28 -5.25 4.30 -22.46
CA ASN A 28 -6.04 3.53 -21.50
C ASN A 28 -5.26 3.29 -20.20
N PHE A 29 -3.99 2.87 -20.30
CA PHE A 29 -3.11 2.71 -19.16
C PHE A 29 -2.91 4.01 -18.38
N ALA A 30 -2.61 5.11 -19.06
CA ALA A 30 -2.40 6.42 -18.42
C ALA A 30 -3.66 6.92 -17.69
N LEU A 31 -4.84 6.76 -18.29
CA LEU A 31 -6.11 7.13 -17.68
C LEU A 31 -6.44 6.27 -16.46
N ARG A 32 -6.24 4.95 -16.53
CA ARG A 32 -6.41 4.05 -15.38
C ARG A 32 -5.46 4.38 -14.25
N MET A 33 -4.20 4.69 -14.57
CA MET A 33 -3.22 5.12 -13.58
C MET A 33 -3.59 6.46 -12.95
N GLY A 34 -4.02 7.44 -13.76
CA GLY A 34 -4.50 8.73 -13.26
C GLY A 34 -5.70 8.58 -12.32
N PHE A 35 -6.68 7.76 -12.71
CA PHE A 35 -7.83 7.42 -11.88
C PHE A 35 -7.41 6.73 -10.58
N TYR A 36 -6.46 5.79 -10.63
CA TYR A 36 -5.92 5.14 -9.43
C TYR A 36 -5.26 6.14 -8.45
N TYR A 37 -4.44 7.06 -8.96
CA TYR A 37 -3.83 8.09 -8.11
C TYR A 37 -4.88 9.03 -7.50
N LEU A 38 -5.88 9.44 -8.28
CA LEU A 38 -6.99 10.26 -7.79
C LEU A 38 -7.77 9.51 -6.69
N LEU A 39 -8.08 8.23 -6.92
CA LEU A 39 -8.79 7.39 -5.98
C LEU A 39 -8.02 7.26 -4.66
N ILE A 40 -6.72 6.94 -4.70
CA ILE A 40 -5.89 6.90 -3.49
C ILE A 40 -5.92 8.25 -2.77
N PHE A 41 -5.73 9.36 -3.49
CA PHE A 41 -5.65 10.69 -2.88
C PHE A 41 -6.95 11.09 -2.18
N VAL A 42 -8.10 10.91 -2.85
CA VAL A 42 -9.43 11.23 -2.31
C VAL A 42 -9.76 10.31 -1.15
N SER A 43 -9.59 8.99 -1.29
CA SER A 43 -9.85 8.05 -0.20
C SER A 43 -8.95 8.31 1.00
N SER A 44 -7.67 8.66 0.80
CA SER A 44 -6.77 9.03 1.90
C SER A 44 -7.25 10.28 2.63
N ALA A 45 -7.70 11.30 1.88
CA ALA A 45 -8.22 12.55 2.45
C ALA A 45 -9.48 12.31 3.30
N LEU A 46 -10.37 11.42 2.85
CA LEU A 46 -11.61 11.09 3.57
C LEU A 46 -11.37 10.14 4.75
N THR A 47 -10.40 9.23 4.63
CA THR A 47 -10.13 8.21 5.67
C THR A 47 -9.31 8.77 6.82
N ALA A 48 -8.44 9.76 6.59
CA ALA A 48 -7.60 10.33 7.64
C ALA A 48 -8.39 10.92 8.83
N PRO A 49 -9.45 11.72 8.63
CA PRO A 49 -10.32 12.16 9.72
C PRO A 49 -10.97 10.98 10.47
N VAL A 50 -11.41 9.94 9.76
CA VAL A 50 -12.00 8.74 10.38
C VAL A 50 -11.00 8.05 11.31
N CYS A 51 -9.76 7.85 10.84
CA CYS A 51 -8.68 7.29 11.67
C CYS A 51 -8.41 8.13 12.93
N ILE A 52 -8.40 9.45 12.81
CA ILE A 52 -8.19 10.36 13.94
C ILE A 52 -9.36 10.28 14.92
N LEU A 53 -10.60 10.29 14.44
CA LEU A 53 -11.79 10.26 15.29
C LEU A 53 -11.99 8.91 15.99
N VAL A 54 -11.69 7.81 15.32
CA VAL A 54 -11.89 6.45 15.87
C VAL A 54 -10.75 6.03 16.80
N ASN A 55 -9.50 6.33 16.42
CA ASN A 55 -8.32 5.79 17.12
C ASN A 55 -7.40 6.85 17.74
N GLY A 56 -7.74 8.14 17.64
CA GLY A 56 -7.03 9.23 18.33
C GLY A 56 -5.68 9.62 17.73
N GLY A 57 -5.28 9.06 16.58
CA GLY A 57 -4.03 9.41 15.91
C GLY A 57 -3.31 8.21 15.31
N ARG A 58 -1.98 8.19 15.41
CA ARG A 58 -1.12 7.17 14.81
C ARG A 58 -1.18 5.85 15.58
N THR A 59 -1.66 4.79 14.93
CA THR A 59 -1.70 3.43 15.49
C THR A 59 -1.85 2.39 14.37
N VAL A 60 -1.34 1.18 14.60
CA VAL A 60 -1.53 0.04 13.69
C VAL A 60 -2.99 -0.32 13.49
N LYS A 61 -3.87 -0.05 14.48
CA LYS A 61 -5.31 -0.34 14.39
C LYS A 61 -5.99 0.36 13.22
N ASN A 62 -5.45 1.51 12.78
CA ASN A 62 -5.94 2.21 11.60
C ASN A 62 -5.79 1.40 10.32
N MET A 63 -4.88 0.42 10.26
CA MET A 63 -4.72 -0.45 9.10
C MET A 63 -5.98 -1.25 8.80
N ARG A 64 -6.81 -1.59 9.79
CA ARG A 64 -8.10 -2.26 9.55
C ARG A 64 -9.05 -1.39 8.72
N ILE A 65 -9.11 -0.10 9.03
CA ILE A 65 -9.92 0.89 8.30
C ILE A 65 -9.33 1.11 6.91
N ILE A 66 -8.03 1.37 6.81
CA ILE A 66 -7.32 1.62 5.55
C ILE A 66 -7.47 0.42 4.61
N LYS A 67 -7.23 -0.79 5.12
CA LYS A 67 -7.41 -2.05 4.41
C LYS A 67 -8.83 -2.19 3.87
N ALA A 68 -9.85 -1.98 4.71
CA ALA A 68 -11.24 -2.07 4.28
C ALA A 68 -11.56 -1.13 3.10
N VAL A 69 -11.08 0.11 3.15
CA VAL A 69 -11.25 1.08 2.05
C VAL A 69 -10.50 0.65 0.80
N VAL A 70 -9.21 0.34 0.90
CA VAL A 70 -8.37 -0.01 -0.27
C VAL A 70 -8.82 -1.31 -0.94
N LYS A 71 -9.34 -2.29 -0.18
CA LYS A 71 -9.93 -3.53 -0.74
C LYS A 71 -11.08 -3.27 -1.72
N THR A 72 -11.77 -2.14 -1.61
CA THR A 72 -12.84 -1.77 -2.55
C THR A 72 -12.29 -1.33 -3.92
N PHE A 73 -11.02 -0.94 -4.01
CA PHE A 73 -10.45 -0.37 -5.23
C PHE A 73 -10.49 -1.37 -6.38
N LYS A 74 -10.31 -2.67 -6.09
CA LYS A 74 -10.33 -3.75 -7.08
C LYS A 74 -11.59 -3.75 -7.95
N TYR A 75 -12.74 -3.34 -7.41
CA TYR A 75 -14.01 -3.31 -8.13
C TYR A 75 -14.02 -2.26 -9.24
N PHE A 76 -13.38 -1.10 -9.04
CA PHE A 76 -13.28 -0.07 -10.08
C PHE A 76 -12.37 -0.49 -11.25
N PHE A 77 -11.46 -1.43 -11.01
CA PHE A 77 -10.53 -1.94 -12.02
C PHE A 77 -10.92 -3.31 -12.56
N GLY A 78 -12.00 -3.93 -12.07
CA GLY A 78 -12.41 -5.28 -12.44
C GLY A 78 -11.39 -6.36 -12.06
N LEU A 79 -10.61 -6.13 -11.00
CA LEU A 79 -9.57 -7.04 -10.54
C LEU A 79 -10.14 -8.13 -9.62
N ARG A 80 -9.67 -9.37 -9.82
CA ARG A 80 -9.94 -10.51 -8.93
C ARG A 80 -8.61 -11.01 -8.38
N PHE A 81 -8.52 -11.12 -7.06
CA PHE A 81 -7.37 -11.70 -6.38
C PHE A 81 -7.64 -13.18 -6.07
N GLU A 82 -6.67 -14.02 -6.39
CA GLU A 82 -6.61 -15.41 -5.97
C GLU A 82 -5.55 -15.50 -4.85
N VAL A 83 -5.97 -15.96 -3.67
CA VAL A 83 -5.08 -16.11 -2.51
C VAL A 83 -4.87 -17.60 -2.27
N LYS A 84 -3.60 -18.00 -2.12
CA LYS A 84 -3.18 -19.36 -1.80
C LYS A 84 -2.24 -19.30 -0.60
N GLY A 85 -2.28 -20.31 0.27
CA GLY A 85 -1.36 -20.38 1.40
C GLY A 85 -1.65 -19.37 2.51
N LEU A 86 -2.91 -18.91 2.65
CA LEU A 86 -3.27 -17.92 3.68
C LEU A 86 -3.09 -18.49 5.09
N GLU A 87 -3.24 -19.80 5.24
CA GLU A 87 -2.95 -20.56 6.45
C GLU A 87 -1.50 -20.38 6.95
N ASN A 88 -0.55 -20.07 6.06
CA ASN A 88 0.84 -19.80 6.45
C ASN A 88 1.01 -18.48 7.21
N PHE A 89 -0.01 -17.63 7.23
CA PHE A 89 -0.02 -16.38 8.00
C PHE A 89 -0.50 -16.57 9.44
N ASP A 90 -0.97 -17.78 9.80
CA ASP A 90 -1.47 -18.12 11.13
C ASP A 90 -0.31 -18.43 12.09
N VAL A 91 0.58 -17.45 12.22
CA VAL A 91 1.72 -17.49 13.14
C VAL A 91 1.39 -16.64 14.36
N GLU A 92 1.39 -17.28 15.52
CA GLU A 92 1.26 -16.59 16.80
C GLU A 92 2.42 -15.62 17.01
N GLY A 93 2.09 -14.43 17.52
CA GLY A 93 3.10 -13.45 17.86
C GLY A 93 3.54 -12.52 16.71
N PRO A 94 4.62 -11.75 16.95
CA PRO A 94 5.26 -10.92 15.95
C PRO A 94 5.95 -11.77 14.87
N ALA A 95 5.96 -11.27 13.65
CA ALA A 95 6.63 -11.90 12.51
C ALA A 95 7.08 -10.85 11.49
N ILE A 96 8.09 -11.18 10.70
CA ILE A 96 8.45 -10.41 9.51
C ILE A 96 7.77 -11.06 8.31
N ILE A 97 7.03 -10.29 7.52
CA ILE A 97 6.47 -10.77 6.25
C ILE A 97 7.29 -10.16 5.12
N VAL A 98 7.78 -11.01 4.22
CA VAL A 98 8.62 -10.62 3.10
C VAL A 98 7.86 -10.81 1.79
N SER A 99 7.85 -9.77 0.96
CA SER A 99 7.19 -9.84 -0.36
C SER A 99 8.03 -9.12 -1.41
N ASN A 100 8.00 -9.62 -2.64
CA ASN A 100 8.56 -8.91 -3.79
C ASN A 100 7.77 -7.63 -4.10
N HIS A 101 8.41 -6.66 -4.76
CA HIS A 101 7.77 -5.38 -5.12
C HIS A 101 7.88 -5.11 -6.62
N GLN A 102 6.76 -5.18 -7.32
CA GLN A 102 6.70 -5.09 -8.78
C GLN A 102 5.91 -3.87 -9.23
N SER A 103 4.86 -3.49 -8.50
CA SER A 103 3.94 -2.45 -8.94
C SER A 103 3.41 -1.61 -7.78
N ILE A 104 2.86 -0.45 -8.13
CA ILE A 104 2.02 0.30 -7.19
C ILE A 104 0.68 -0.41 -6.90
N LEU A 105 0.28 -1.34 -7.77
CA LEU A 105 -0.92 -2.16 -7.59
C LEU A 105 -0.71 -3.25 -6.52
N ASP A 106 0.55 -3.54 -6.13
CA ASP A 106 0.87 -4.46 -5.04
C ASP A 106 0.14 -4.07 -3.75
N MET A 107 -0.12 -2.76 -3.55
CA MET A 107 -0.89 -2.26 -2.42
C MET A 107 -2.31 -2.86 -2.37
N MET A 108 -2.99 -3.02 -3.51
CA MET A 108 -4.34 -3.62 -3.54
C MET A 108 -4.29 -5.11 -3.17
N GLY A 109 -3.31 -5.86 -3.69
CA GLY A 109 -3.12 -7.27 -3.36
C GLY A 109 -2.71 -7.48 -1.90
N LEU A 110 -1.78 -6.67 -1.42
CA LEU A 110 -1.36 -6.64 -0.02
C LEU A 110 -2.56 -6.50 0.91
N MET A 111 -3.47 -5.56 0.65
CA MET A 111 -4.62 -5.30 1.53
C MET A 111 -5.61 -6.47 1.55
N GLU A 112 -5.58 -7.41 0.60
CA GLU A 112 -6.42 -8.61 0.69
C GLU A 112 -5.95 -9.56 1.80
N VAL A 113 -4.64 -9.65 2.03
CA VAL A 113 -4.01 -10.63 2.92
C VAL A 113 -3.34 -10.02 4.15
N LEU A 114 -3.24 -8.68 4.22
CA LEU A 114 -2.58 -7.97 5.31
C LEU A 114 -3.19 -8.37 6.66
N PRO A 115 -2.41 -8.91 7.61
CA PRO A 115 -2.89 -9.14 8.97
C PRO A 115 -3.32 -7.84 9.64
N ASP A 116 -4.31 -7.92 10.54
CA ASP A 116 -4.93 -6.74 11.14
C ASP A 116 -3.95 -5.89 11.98
N ASP A 117 -2.98 -6.55 12.63
CA ASP A 117 -1.95 -5.91 13.45
C ASP A 117 -0.59 -5.94 12.72
N CYS A 118 -0.57 -5.46 11.48
CA CYS A 118 0.63 -5.41 10.65
C CYS A 118 0.94 -3.99 10.13
N VAL A 119 2.19 -3.57 10.24
CA VAL A 119 2.72 -2.31 9.71
C VAL A 119 3.71 -2.56 8.58
N GLN A 120 3.72 -1.69 7.57
CA GLN A 120 4.67 -1.79 6.45
C GLN A 120 5.90 -0.91 6.66
N VAL A 121 7.00 -1.24 5.96
CA VAL A 121 8.20 -0.40 5.87
C VAL A 121 8.20 0.43 4.57
N GLY A 122 8.07 1.75 4.71
CA GLY A 122 8.06 2.72 3.61
C GLY A 122 9.34 3.55 3.49
N LYS A 123 9.57 4.14 2.31
CA LYS A 123 10.61 5.17 2.13
C LYS A 123 10.20 6.46 2.86
N LYS A 124 11.15 7.15 3.50
CA LYS A 124 10.90 8.39 4.26
C LYS A 124 10.16 9.45 3.44
N GLU A 125 10.44 9.55 2.15
CA GLU A 125 9.84 10.54 1.25
C GLU A 125 8.32 10.37 1.10
N LEU A 126 7.76 9.17 1.33
CA LEU A 126 6.31 8.95 1.25
C LEU A 126 5.54 9.77 2.30
N MET A 127 6.18 10.14 3.40
CA MET A 127 5.55 10.99 4.42
C MET A 127 5.12 12.35 3.85
N TYR A 128 5.78 12.83 2.79
CA TYR A 128 5.50 14.11 2.15
C TYR A 128 4.51 14.01 0.98
N ALA A 129 3.89 12.84 0.75
CA ALA A 129 2.93 12.62 -0.33
C ALA A 129 1.51 13.14 -0.03
N GLY A 130 1.40 14.31 0.62
CA GLY A 130 0.12 14.92 0.97
C GLY A 130 -0.76 14.04 1.86
N THR A 131 -2.05 13.91 1.51
CA THR A 131 -3.02 13.09 2.27
C THR A 131 -2.67 11.61 2.28
N VAL A 132 -2.00 11.12 1.22
CA VAL A 132 -1.48 9.75 1.16
C VAL A 132 -0.39 9.55 2.21
N GLY A 133 0.52 10.52 2.33
CA GLY A 133 1.56 10.54 3.37
C GLY A 133 0.98 10.57 4.79
N LEU A 134 -0.09 11.34 4.99
CA LEU A 134 -0.80 11.41 6.27
C LEU A 134 -1.46 10.07 6.63
N ILE A 135 -2.19 9.44 5.72
CA ILE A 135 -2.91 8.20 6.07
C ILE A 135 -1.95 7.04 6.36
N ILE A 136 -0.85 6.92 5.62
CA ILE A 136 0.17 5.89 5.90
C ILE A 136 0.88 6.17 7.23
N TYR A 137 1.12 7.45 7.58
CA TYR A 137 1.65 7.83 8.89
C TYR A 137 0.69 7.44 10.01
N LEU A 138 -0.59 7.79 9.88
CA LEU A 138 -1.64 7.43 10.84
C LEU A 138 -1.79 5.90 10.98
N GLY A 139 -1.61 5.16 9.90
CA GLY A 139 -1.60 3.70 9.88
C GLY A 139 -0.42 3.04 10.60
N GLY A 140 0.58 3.81 11.07
CA GLY A 140 1.72 3.26 11.79
C GLY A 140 2.88 2.82 10.90
N VAL A 141 2.88 3.14 9.60
CA VAL A 141 3.98 2.79 8.67
C VAL A 141 5.33 3.25 9.22
N ILE A 142 6.31 2.37 9.11
CA ILE A 142 7.69 2.61 9.53
C ILE A 142 8.43 3.26 8.36
N PHE A 143 8.96 4.45 8.57
CA PHE A 143 9.67 5.20 7.53
C PHE A 143 11.18 5.03 7.67
N ILE A 144 11.84 4.57 6.60
CA ILE A 144 13.30 4.44 6.55
C ILE A 144 13.93 5.36 5.51
N ASN A 145 15.09 5.92 5.86
CA ASN A 145 15.96 6.57 4.89
C ASN A 145 16.79 5.51 4.15
N ARG A 146 16.35 5.13 2.95
CA ARG A 146 17.02 4.10 2.14
C ARG A 146 18.41 4.52 1.63
N LYS A 147 18.75 5.82 1.70
CA LYS A 147 20.07 6.35 1.33
C LYS A 147 21.09 6.26 2.45
N SER A 148 20.67 5.98 3.69
CA SER A 148 21.54 5.87 4.86
C SER A 148 21.38 4.50 5.52
N THR A 149 22.34 3.60 5.27
CA THR A 149 22.35 2.26 5.85
C THR A 149 22.36 2.28 7.38
N SER A 150 23.13 3.20 7.98
CA SER A 150 23.18 3.35 9.45
C SER A 150 21.83 3.79 10.02
N SER A 151 21.18 4.79 9.41
CA SER A 151 19.84 5.24 9.81
C SER A 151 18.80 4.13 9.67
N ALA A 152 18.80 3.41 8.54
CA ALA A 152 17.90 2.29 8.32
C ALA A 152 18.10 1.18 9.37
N LYS A 153 19.36 0.83 9.70
CA LYS A 153 19.67 -0.16 10.76
C LYS A 153 19.16 0.28 12.13
N MET A 154 19.34 1.54 12.52
CA MET A 154 18.84 2.06 13.80
C MET A 154 17.32 1.97 13.89
N VAL A 155 16.60 2.38 12.84
CA VAL A 155 15.13 2.27 12.80
C VAL A 155 14.70 0.81 12.90
N MET A 156 15.36 -0.10 12.18
CA MET A 156 15.02 -1.53 12.24
C MET A 156 15.31 -2.14 13.61
N ALA A 157 16.38 -1.73 14.29
CA ALA A 157 16.66 -2.19 15.65
C ALA A 157 15.56 -1.75 16.65
N GLU A 158 15.04 -0.53 16.51
CA GLU A 158 13.91 -0.06 17.33
C GLU A 158 12.62 -0.82 17.00
N VAL A 159 12.39 -1.11 15.71
CA VAL A 159 11.27 -1.93 15.26
C VAL A 159 11.35 -3.35 15.82
N ALA A 160 12.54 -3.95 15.90
CA ALA A 160 12.75 -5.27 16.51
C ALA A 160 12.28 -5.32 17.97
N LYS A 161 12.52 -4.23 18.71
CA LYS A 161 12.14 -4.11 20.12
C LYS A 161 10.64 -3.89 20.30
N THR A 162 10.07 -2.99 19.50
CA THR A 162 8.66 -2.60 19.59
C THR A 162 7.74 -3.69 19.06
N MET A 163 8.11 -4.43 18.02
CA MET A 163 7.26 -5.51 17.48
C MET A 163 6.93 -6.61 18.48
N ALA A 164 7.92 -6.99 19.30
CA ALA A 164 7.74 -7.99 20.34
C ALA A 164 6.84 -7.48 21.47
N THR A 165 6.92 -6.20 21.78
CA THR A 165 6.16 -5.58 22.88
C THR A 165 4.71 -5.34 22.48
N ASP A 166 4.50 -4.85 21.27
CA ASP A 166 3.18 -4.47 20.75
C ASP A 166 2.46 -5.60 20.02
N ASN A 167 3.12 -6.77 19.91
CA ASN A 167 2.64 -7.94 19.18
C ASN A 167 2.22 -7.63 17.74
N VAL A 168 3.06 -6.89 17.02
CA VAL A 168 2.80 -6.47 15.63
C VAL A 168 3.67 -7.21 14.63
N LYS A 169 3.09 -7.52 13.47
CA LYS A 169 3.81 -8.06 12.32
C LYS A 169 4.37 -6.92 11.47
N VAL A 170 5.51 -7.11 10.82
CA VAL A 170 6.14 -6.10 9.96
C VAL A 170 6.29 -6.59 8.54
N TRP A 171 5.68 -5.89 7.59
CA TRP A 171 5.76 -6.20 6.17
C TRP A 171 6.91 -5.45 5.50
N VAL A 172 7.79 -6.18 4.83
CA VAL A 172 8.99 -5.63 4.19
C VAL A 172 9.08 -6.06 2.72
N TYR A 173 9.34 -5.08 1.88
CA TYR A 173 9.74 -5.29 0.48
C TYR A 173 11.27 -5.22 0.37
N PRO A 174 12.00 -6.35 0.39
CA PRO A 174 13.46 -6.37 0.58
C PRO A 174 14.24 -5.90 -0.64
N GLU A 175 13.62 -5.85 -1.83
CA GLU A 175 14.17 -5.24 -3.04
C GLU A 175 14.41 -3.73 -2.84
N GLY A 176 13.57 -3.07 -2.03
CA GLY A 176 13.69 -1.64 -1.72
C GLY A 176 13.38 -0.70 -2.87
N THR A 177 12.95 -1.22 -4.02
CA THR A 177 12.38 -0.49 -5.17
C THR A 177 11.44 -1.44 -5.93
N ARG A 178 10.67 -0.92 -6.87
CA ARG A 178 9.84 -1.72 -7.77
C ARG A 178 10.65 -2.18 -8.97
N ASN A 179 10.43 -3.41 -9.43
CA ASN A 179 10.87 -3.83 -10.76
C ASN A 179 9.67 -3.91 -11.73
N CYS A 180 9.76 -3.22 -12.85
CA CYS A 180 8.74 -3.25 -13.91
C CYS A 180 9.09 -4.22 -15.05
N THR A 181 10.24 -4.90 -15.00
CA THR A 181 10.69 -5.82 -16.08
C THR A 181 10.15 -7.24 -15.94
N GLY A 182 9.52 -7.57 -14.81
CA GLY A 182 9.01 -8.92 -14.50
C GLY A 182 10.00 -9.81 -13.76
N ASP A 183 11.26 -9.40 -13.64
CA ASP A 183 12.27 -10.10 -12.84
C ASP A 183 12.24 -9.67 -11.37
N LEU A 184 12.85 -10.45 -10.48
CA LEU A 184 13.09 -10.04 -9.09
C LEU A 184 14.43 -9.31 -8.97
N HIS A 185 14.46 -8.19 -8.24
CA HIS A 185 15.74 -7.64 -7.81
C HIS A 185 16.37 -8.49 -6.71
N PRO A 186 17.71 -8.41 -6.52
CA PRO A 186 18.37 -9.00 -5.37
C PRO A 186 17.78 -8.48 -4.07
N PHE A 187 17.48 -9.39 -3.15
CA PHE A 187 16.95 -9.03 -1.84
C PHE A 187 18.05 -8.44 -0.95
N LYS A 188 17.75 -7.30 -0.33
CA LYS A 188 18.62 -6.75 0.71
C LYS A 188 18.47 -7.58 1.98
N LYS A 189 19.59 -7.78 2.70
CA LYS A 189 19.64 -8.60 3.92
C LYS A 189 18.89 -8.01 5.13
N GLY A 190 18.43 -6.77 5.05
CA GLY A 190 17.90 -6.01 6.20
C GLY A 190 16.69 -6.68 6.88
N ALA A 191 15.74 -7.19 6.10
CA ALA A 191 14.55 -7.88 6.64
C ALA A 191 14.93 -9.15 7.41
N PHE A 192 15.91 -9.91 6.90
CA PHE A 192 16.39 -11.14 7.51
C PHE A 192 17.22 -10.89 8.77
N HIS A 193 18.07 -9.86 8.76
CA HIS A 193 18.78 -9.43 9.97
C HIS A 193 17.80 -8.98 11.06
N LEU A 194 16.72 -8.30 10.68
CA LEU A 194 15.66 -7.91 11.61
C LEU A 194 14.97 -9.13 12.23
N ALA A 195 14.61 -10.13 11.42
CA ALA A 195 14.01 -11.37 11.93
C ALA A 195 14.91 -12.08 12.95
N VAL A 196 16.21 -12.20 12.63
CA VAL A 196 17.20 -12.78 13.55
C VAL A 196 17.36 -11.93 14.82
N GLN A 197 17.44 -10.60 14.70
CA GLN A 197 17.61 -9.73 15.86
C GLN A 197 16.38 -9.76 16.78
N ALA A 198 15.18 -9.82 16.22
CA ALA A 198 13.93 -9.89 16.97
C ALA A 198 13.60 -11.32 17.47
N GLN A 199 14.34 -12.34 17.00
CA GLN A 199 14.06 -13.76 17.26
C GLN A 199 12.63 -14.15 16.84
N VAL A 200 12.22 -13.69 15.67
CA VAL A 200 10.88 -13.94 15.10
C VAL A 200 10.97 -14.65 13.76
N THR A 201 9.88 -15.33 13.39
CA THR A 201 9.75 -15.99 12.10
C THR A 201 9.69 -14.97 10.95
N ALA A 202 10.34 -15.29 9.83
CA ALA A 202 10.16 -14.62 8.55
C ALA A 202 9.25 -15.45 7.65
N LEU A 203 8.16 -14.85 7.17
CA LEU A 203 7.13 -15.42 6.31
C LEU A 203 7.26 -14.91 4.87
#